data_AF-A0A1H9A289-F1
#
_entry.id   AF-A0A1H9A289-F1
#
_cell.length_a   1.000
_cell.length_b   1.000
_cell.length_c   1.000
_cell.angle_alpha   90.00
_cell.angle_beta   90.00
_cell.angle_gamma   90.00
#
_symmetry.space_group_name_H-M   'P 1'
#
loop_
_entity.id
_entity.type
_entity.pdbx_description
1 polymer ?
#
loop_
_entity_poly.entity_id
_entity_poly.type
_entity_poly.pdbx_seq_one_letter_code
_entity_poly.pdbx_strand_id
1 'polypeptide(L)' 'MNDKSFQSSMKELRESTGLNRKEFCEKFEISYRTMTEWKLGHRTAPPYVLRLLAYYVEMQNMLKGKEDLKDE' A
#
# COMPACT_ATOMS: atom_id res chain seq x y z
N MET A 1 22.31 -5.89 2.78
CA MET A 1 21.02 -5.22 2.99
C MET A 1 20.23 -5.40 1.70
N ASN A 2 19.07 -6.07 1.73
CA ASN A 2 18.28 -6.25 0.51
C ASN A 2 17.72 -4.88 0.09
N ASP A 3 18.35 -4.24 -0.88
CA ASP A 3 17.85 -3.01 -1.49
C ASP A 3 16.65 -3.39 -2.39
N LYS A 4 15.45 -3.42 -1.80
CA LYS A 4 14.22 -3.72 -2.54
C LYS A 4 13.83 -2.50 -3.37
N SER A 5 13.59 -2.71 -4.66
CA SER A 5 13.09 -1.66 -5.54
C SER A 5 11.70 -1.17 -5.10
N PHE A 6 11.38 0.08 -5.43
CA PHE A 6 10.07 0.68 -5.16
C PHE A 6 8.92 -0.19 -5.70
N GLN A 7 9.07 -0.78 -6.88
CA GLN A 7 8.07 -1.62 -7.52
C GLN A 7 7.77 -2.87 -6.68
N SER A 8 8.83 -3.51 -6.16
CA SER A 8 8.70 -4.69 -5.30
C SER A 8 8.03 -4.33 -3.98
N SER A 9 8.46 -3.25 -3.33
CA SER A 9 7.85 -2.79 -2.08
C SER A 9 6.38 -2.38 -2.24
N MET A 10 6.04 -1.68 -3.32
CA MET A 10 4.65 -1.31 -3.62
C MET A 10 3.78 -2.54 -3.91
N LYS A 11 4.33 -3.55 -4.59
CA LYS A 11 3.63 -4.81 -4.86
C LYS A 11 3.33 -5.56 -3.55
N GLU A 12 4.34 -5.74 -2.70
CA GLU A 12 4.22 -6.39 -1.40
C GLU A 12 3.22 -5.66 -0.48
N LEU A 13 3.31 -4.34 -0.41
CA LEU A 13 2.39 -3.52 0.39
C LEU A 13 0.93 -3.67 -0.07
N ARG A 14 0.69 -3.68 -1.39
CA ARG A 14 -0.66 -3.91 -1.90
C ARG A 14 -1.15 -5.31 -1.54
N GLU A 15 -0.31 -6.32 -1.67
CA GLU A 15 -0.65 -7.71 -1.35
C GLU A 15 -0.94 -7.90 0.14
N SER A 16 -0.23 -7.19 1.02
CA SER A 16 -0.49 -7.24 2.47
C SER A 16 -1.82 -6.62 2.87
N THR A 17 -2.42 -5.76 2.03
CA THR A 17 -3.77 -5.22 2.30
C THR A 17 -4.90 -6.22 2.02
N GLY A 18 -4.61 -7.30 1.28
CA GLY A 18 -5.64 -8.23 0.80
C GLY A 18 -6.54 -7.66 -0.30
N LEU A 19 -6.33 -6.41 -0.73
CA LEU A 19 -7.14 -5.74 -1.74
C LEU A 19 -6.70 -6.14 -3.16
N ASN A 20 -7.68 -6.34 -4.04
CA ASN A 20 -7.38 -6.43 -5.44
C ASN A 20 -6.89 -5.07 -5.98
N ARG A 21 -6.32 -5.04 -7.19
CA ARG A 21 -5.70 -3.82 -7.72
C ARG A 21 -6.69 -2.65 -7.85
N LYS A 22 -7.97 -2.93 -8.14
CA LYS A 22 -9.00 -1.92 -8.30
C LYS A 22 -9.36 -1.30 -6.97
N GLU A 23 -9.67 -2.15 -5.99
CA GLU A 23 -9.99 -1.72 -4.63
C GLU A 23 -8.85 -0.92 -4.00
N PHE A 24 -7.60 -1.33 -4.23
CA PHE A 24 -6.45 -0.57 -3.73
C PHE A 24 -6.36 0.83 -4.36
N CYS A 25 -6.56 0.93 -5.67
CA CYS A 25 -6.55 2.21 -6.38
C CYS A 25 -7.69 3.13 -5.91
N GLU A 26 -8.90 2.57 -5.74
CA GLU A 26 -10.06 3.30 -5.23
C GLU A 26 -9.85 3.75 -3.77
N LYS A 27 -9.39 2.86 -2.90
CA LYS A 27 -9.18 3.13 -1.47
C LYS A 27 -8.16 4.24 -1.21
N PHE A 28 -7.08 4.27 -1.98
CA PHE A 28 -6.01 5.25 -1.81
C PHE A 28 -6.12 6.44 -2.79
N GLU A 29 -7.22 6.51 -3.54
CA GLU A 29 -7.48 7.54 -4.55
C GLU A 29 -6.33 7.69 -5.57
N ILE A 30 -5.69 6.57 -5.91
CA ILE A 30 -4.63 6.51 -6.91
C ILE A 30 -5.24 6.03 -8.22
N SER A 31 -5.12 6.82 -9.28
CA SER A 31 -5.60 6.38 -10.59
C SER A 31 -4.92 5.09 -11.04
N TYR A 32 -5.67 4.22 -11.73
CA TYR A 32 -5.15 2.97 -12.29
C TYR A 32 -3.93 3.19 -13.19
N ARG A 33 -3.94 4.30 -13.94
CA ARG A 33 -2.84 4.71 -14.81
C ARG A 33 -1.60 5.05 -13.99
N THR A 34 -1.73 5.89 -12.97
CA THR A 34 -0.64 6.25 -12.06
C THR A 34 0.01 5.01 -11.45
N MET A 35 -0.81 4.08 -10.92
CA MET A 35 -0.33 2.82 -10.36
C MET A 35 0.39 1.94 -11.38
N THR A 36 -0.03 1.99 -12.65
CA THR A 36 0.62 1.26 -13.75
C THR A 36 1.96 1.87 -14.12
N GLU A 37 2.03 3.19 -14.31
CA GLU A 37 3.28 3.90 -14.61
C GLU A 37 4.34 3.70 -13.52
N TRP A 38 3.92 3.70 -12.25
CA TRP A 38 4.77 3.40 -11.10
C TRP A 38 5.32 1.97 -11.13
N LYS A 39 4.46 0.98 -11.43
CA LYS A 39 4.86 -0.43 -11.57
C LYS A 39 5.79 -0.67 -12.74
N LEU A 40 5.58 0.02 -13.85
CA LEU A 40 6.42 -0.08 -15.05
C LEU A 40 7.73 0.72 -14.90
N GLY A 41 7.86 1.57 -13.87
CA GLY A 41 9.02 2.41 -13.66
C GLY A 41 9.10 3.62 -14.60
N HIS A 42 8.05 3.89 -15.38
CA HIS A 42 7.97 5.06 -16.26
C HIS A 42 7.85 6.37 -15.48
N ARG A 43 7.31 6.31 -14.25
CA ARG A 43 7.23 7.45 -13.34
C ARG A 43 7.70 7.04 -11.94
N THR A 44 8.53 7.89 -11.34
CA THR A 44 8.90 7.77 -9.93
C THR A 44 7.76 8.32 -9.07
N ALA A 45 7.25 7.51 -8.16
CA ALA A 45 6.33 8.02 -7.15
C ALA A 45 7.06 9.01 -6.23
N PRO A 46 6.38 10.01 -5.69
CA PRO A 46 6.98 10.88 -4.69
C PRO A 46 7.58 10.06 -3.53
N PRO A 47 8.77 10.42 -2.99
CA PRO A 47 9.50 9.60 -2.01
C PRO A 47 8.72 9.25 -0.73
N TYR A 48 7.69 10.03 -0.40
CA TYR A 48 6.86 9.83 0.78
C TYR A 48 5.69 8.86 0.56
N VAL A 49 5.30 8.57 -0.69
CA VAL A 49 4.08 7.79 -0.96
C VAL A 49 4.15 6.39 -0.37
N LEU A 50 5.26 5.69 -0.57
CA LEU A 50 5.41 4.33 -0.04
C LEU A 50 5.36 4.32 1.50
N ARG A 51 6.01 5.30 2.16
CA ARG A 51 5.96 5.45 3.62
C ARG A 51 4.54 5.75 4.12
N LEU A 52 3.83 6.64 3.45
CA LEU A 52 2.47 7.02 3.82
C LEU A 52 1.51 5.84 3.71
N LEU A 53 1.57 5.09 2.61
CA LEU A 53 0.73 3.90 2.42
C LEU A 53 1.08 2.81 3.43
N ALA A 54 2.37 2.59 3.72
CA ALA A 54 2.82 1.64 4.74
C ALA A 54 2.26 1.99 6.12
N TYR A 55 2.40 3.26 6.54
CA TYR A 55 1.85 3.76 7.78
C TYR A 55 0.33 3.57 7.86
N TYR A 56 -0.40 3.88 6.77
CA TYR A 56 -1.84 3.71 6.73
C TYR A 56 -2.25 2.23 6.94
N VAL A 57 -1.56 1.31 6.26
CA VAL A 57 -1.83 -0.13 6.39
C VAL A 57 -1.54 -0.63 7.81
N GLU A 58 -0.43 -0.20 8.40
CA GLU A 58 -0.06 -0.53 9.78
C GLU A 58 -1.11 -0.02 10.79
N MET A 59 -1.53 1.24 10.66
CA MET A 59 -2.57 1.83 11.51
C MET A 59 -3.90 1.10 11.39
N GLN A 60 -4.29 0.70 10.19
CA GLN A 60 -5.51 -0.09 9.97
C GLN A 60 -5.45 -1.45 10.68
N ASN A 61 -4.29 -2.11 10.64
CA ASN A 61 -4.09 -3.38 11.34
C ASN A 61 -4.13 -3.21 12.86
N MET A 62 -3.53 -2.14 13.39
CA MET A 62 -3.58 -1.82 14.82
C MET A 62 -5.00 -1.50 15.30
N LEU A 63 -5.82 -0.84 14.47
CA LEU A 63 -7.21 -0.55 14.80
C LEU A 63 -8.07 -1.81 14.81
N LYS A 64 -7.93 -2.68 13.81
CA LYS A 64 -8.61 -3.99 13.77
C LYS A 64 -8.29 -4.83 15.01
N GLY A 65 -7.01 -4.97 15.33
CA GLY A 65 -6.61 -5.73 16.52
C GLY A 65 -7.10 -5.14 17.85
N LYS A 66 -7.46 -3.85 17.91
CA LYS A 66 -8.09 -3.23 19.09
C LYS A 66 -9.60 -3.43 19.13
N GLU A 67 -10.25 -3.64 18.00
CA GLU A 67 -11.67 -4.00 17.93
C GLU A 67 -11.85 -5.46 18.35
N ASP A 68 -10.98 -6.36 17.88
CA ASP A 68 -10.99 -7.78 18.25
C ASP A 68 -10.79 -8.01 19.77
N LEU A 69 -10.09 -7.11 20.47
CA LEU A 69 -9.87 -7.15 21.92
C LEU A 69 -11.03 -6.56 22.76
N LYS A 70 -12.03 -5.92 22.14
CA LYS A 70 -13.20 -5.36 22.85
C LYS A 70 -14.39 -6.32 22.88
N ASP A 71 -14.35 -7.35 22.05
CA ASP A 71 -15.39 -8.38 21.95
C ASP A 71 -15.06 -9.65 22.77
N GLU A 72 -13.99 -9.63 23.58
CA GLU A 72 -13.65 -10.60 24.64
C GLU A 72 -13.86 -10.00 26.04
#